data_AF-A0A804MB98-F1
#
_entry.id   AF-A0A804MB98-F1
#
_cell.length_a   1.000
_cell.length_b   1.000
_cell.length_c   1.000
_cell.angle_alpha   90.00
_cell.angle_beta   90.00
_cell.angle_gamma   90.00
#
_symmetry.space_group_name_H-M   'P 1'
#
loop_
_entity.id
_entity.type
_entity.pdbx_description
1 polymer ?
#
loop_
_entity_poly.entity_id
_entity_poly.type
_entity_poly.pdbx_seq_one_letter_code
_entity_poly.pdbx_strand_id
1 'polypeptide(L)'
;MFRAKTSYSIVEAAHMELAEPTIKDAFGKCVQQGASRVIVSPYFLSPGRHWKQDIPALAAEASKEHSNIPYIVTAPLGLHELMVDIMNDRIKYCLRHVAGDVDECTVCAGTGKCRLYS
;
A
#
# COMPACT_ATOMS: atom_id res chain seq x y z
N MET A 1 -8.55 5.43 -2.53
CA MET A 1 -9.37 4.27 -2.08
C MET A 1 -9.34 4.10 -0.56
N PHE A 2 -8.18 3.92 0.07
CA PHE A 2 -8.06 3.59 1.50
C PHE A 2 -8.79 4.57 2.43
N ARG A 3 -8.50 5.88 2.35
CA ARG A 3 -9.19 6.93 3.12
C ARG A 3 -10.72 6.93 2.95
N ALA A 4 -11.21 6.68 1.74
CA ALA A 4 -12.64 6.70 1.43
C ALA A 4 -13.39 5.43 1.90
N LYS A 5 -12.67 4.38 2.29
CA LYS A 5 -13.21 3.06 2.65
C LYS A 5 -12.90 2.66 4.10
N THR A 6 -12.25 3.53 4.86
CA THR A 6 -11.83 3.29 6.24
C THR A 6 -12.19 4.48 7.11
N SER A 7 -12.01 4.36 8.42
CA SER A 7 -12.23 5.45 9.39
C SER A 7 -11.03 6.39 9.55
N TYR A 8 -9.91 6.14 8.85
CA TYR A 8 -8.73 7.00 8.94
C TYR A 8 -8.95 8.31 8.16
N SER A 9 -9.04 9.43 8.89
CA SER A 9 -9.30 10.76 8.31
C SER A 9 -8.08 11.38 7.64
N ILE A 10 -6.87 11.08 8.14
CA ILE A 10 -5.58 11.56 7.65
C ILE A 10 -4.84 10.37 7.03
N VAL A 11 -4.58 10.43 5.73
CA VAL A 11 -3.89 9.37 4.97
C VAL A 11 -3.03 10.03 3.91
N GLU A 12 -1.71 9.88 4.03
CA GLU A 12 -0.74 10.39 3.07
C GLU A 12 -0.03 9.20 2.40
N ALA A 13 0.13 9.27 1.08
CA ALA A 13 1.01 8.35 0.36
C ALA A 13 2.47 8.71 0.67
N ALA A 14 3.36 7.72 0.63
CA ALA A 14 4.78 7.91 0.81
C ALA A 14 5.57 6.90 -0.03
N HIS A 15 6.73 7.32 -0.49
CA HIS A 15 7.72 6.48 -1.15
C HIS A 15 8.95 6.36 -0.26
N MET A 16 9.49 5.15 -0.18
CA MET A 16 10.74 4.88 0.54
C MET A 16 11.95 5.44 -0.22
N GLU A 17 11.92 5.38 -1.55
CA GLU A 17 12.96 5.80 -2.46
C GLU A 17 12.39 6.11 -3.85
N LEU A 18 13.20 6.70 -4.73
CA LEU A 18 12.98 6.92 -6.17
C LEU A 18 11.81 7.85 -6.56
N ALA A 19 10.95 8.22 -5.62
CA ALA A 19 9.80 9.08 -5.86
C ALA A 19 9.46 9.91 -4.63
N GLU A 20 8.68 10.96 -4.87
CA GLU A 20 8.10 11.84 -3.86
C GLU A 20 6.59 11.61 -3.76
N PRO A 21 5.98 11.83 -2.58
CA PRO A 21 6.57 12.34 -1.34
C PRO A 21 7.36 11.29 -0.56
N THR A 22 8.44 11.69 0.14
CA THR A 22 9.17 10.79 1.04
C THR A 22 8.36 10.39 2.29
N ILE A 23 8.84 9.39 3.02
CA ILE A 23 8.28 9.03 4.35
C ILE A 23 8.31 10.23 5.30
N LYS A 24 9.36 11.06 5.26
CA LYS A 24 9.47 12.25 6.11
C LYS A 24 8.39 13.28 5.76
N ASP A 25 8.18 13.56 4.48
CA ASP A 25 7.17 14.52 4.04
C ASP A 25 5.75 14.07 4.40
N ALA A 26 5.44 12.80 4.17
CA ALA A 26 4.13 12.23 4.50
C ALA A 26 3.89 12.20 6.02
N PHE A 27 4.92 11.89 6.82
CA PHE A 27 4.85 11.95 8.28
C PHE A 27 4.53 13.37 8.74
N GLY A 28 5.31 14.36 8.27
CA GLY A 28 5.11 15.76 8.63
C GLY A 28 3.74 16.29 8.22
N LYS A 29 3.26 15.93 7.01
CA LYS A 29 1.90 16.27 6.56
C LYS A 29 0.81 15.66 7.46
N CYS A 30 0.99 14.43 7.92
CA CYS A 30 0.05 13.83 8.87
C CYS A 30 0.00 14.65 10.17
N VAL A 31 1.16 15.02 10.72
CA VAL A 31 1.25 15.81 11.95
C VAL A 31 0.67 17.21 11.77
N GLN A 32 0.94 17.89 10.65
CA GLN A 32 0.38 19.21 10.34
C GLN A 32 -1.14 19.19 10.23
N GLN A 33 -1.73 18.07 9.80
CA GLN A 33 -3.19 17.86 9.77
C GLN A 33 -3.79 17.52 11.15
N GLY A 34 -2.97 17.48 12.21
CA GLY A 34 -3.41 17.24 13.58
C GLY A 34 -3.39 15.77 14.01
N ALA A 35 -2.63 14.90 13.33
CA ALA A 35 -2.47 13.52 13.78
C ALA A 35 -1.77 13.45 15.16
N SER A 36 -2.40 12.78 16.12
CA SER A 36 -1.82 12.50 17.45
C SER A 36 -1.00 11.21 17.50
N ARG A 37 -0.99 10.44 16.41
CA ARG A 37 -0.19 9.23 16.19
C ARG A 37 0.01 9.02 14.70
N VAL A 38 1.19 8.60 14.28
CA VAL A 38 1.47 8.23 12.89
C VAL A 38 1.61 6.71 12.72
N ILE A 39 0.95 6.14 11.72
CA ILE A 39 1.04 4.72 11.38
C ILE A 39 1.71 4.61 10.01
N VAL A 40 2.94 4.10 9.97
CA VAL A 40 3.68 3.85 8.74
C VAL A 40 3.37 2.43 8.28
N SER A 41 2.48 2.30 7.29
CA SER A 41 2.01 1.01 6.78
C SER A 41 2.62 0.71 5.40
N PRO A 42 3.55 -0.26 5.29
CA PRO A 42 4.18 -0.60 4.02
C PRO A 42 3.24 -1.40 3.10
N TYR A 43 3.13 -0.98 1.84
CA TYR A 43 2.36 -1.70 0.81
C TYR A 43 3.20 -2.79 0.13
N PHE A 44 3.65 -3.78 0.90
CA PHE A 44 4.50 -4.88 0.43
C PHE A 44 3.81 -6.24 0.58
N LEU A 45 4.04 -7.14 -0.38
CA LEU A 45 3.51 -8.52 -0.35
C LEU A 45 4.31 -9.47 0.53
N SER A 46 5.60 -9.18 0.78
CA SER A 46 6.49 -10.07 1.53
C SER A 46 7.35 -9.31 2.53
N PRO A 47 7.71 -9.92 3.68
CA PRO A 47 8.70 -9.36 4.58
C PRO A 47 10.09 -9.41 3.93
N GLY A 48 10.84 -8.30 4.01
CA GLY A 48 12.17 -8.17 3.43
C GLY A 48 13.05 -7.17 4.19
N ARG A 49 14.27 -6.92 3.69
CA ARG A 49 15.23 -5.99 4.32
C ARG A 49 14.62 -4.61 4.56
N HIS A 50 13.93 -4.07 3.55
CA HIS A 50 13.27 -2.77 3.60
C HIS A 50 12.30 -2.62 4.77
N TRP A 51 11.46 -3.63 4.98
CA TRP A 51 10.54 -3.63 6.12
C TRP A 51 11.26 -3.78 7.46
N LYS A 52 12.30 -4.61 7.53
CA LYS A 52 13.01 -4.90 8.79
C LYS A 52 13.92 -3.76 9.26
N GLN A 53 14.46 -2.96 8.34
CA GLN A 53 15.55 -2.03 8.65
C GLN A 53 15.28 -0.62 8.11
N ASP A 54 15.05 -0.48 6.81
CA ASP A 54 15.04 0.83 6.14
C ASP A 54 13.83 1.68 6.55
N ILE A 55 12.61 1.12 6.49
CA ILE A 55 11.39 1.85 6.85
C ILE A 55 11.37 2.26 8.33
N PRO A 56 11.72 1.38 9.30
CA PRO A 56 11.89 1.80 10.69
C PRO A 56 12.89 2.94 10.88
N ALA A 57 14.04 2.90 10.19
CA ALA A 57 15.04 3.95 10.28
C ALA A 57 14.54 5.29 9.73
N LEU A 58 13.88 5.26 8.56
CA LEU A 58 13.30 6.47 7.94
C LEU A 58 12.17 7.06 8.78
N ALA A 59 11.31 6.22 9.36
CA ALA A 59 10.25 6.67 10.26
C ALA A 59 10.83 7.26 11.56
N ALA A 60 11.90 6.67 12.09
CA ALA A 60 12.60 7.20 13.25
C ALA A 60 13.22 8.58 12.96
N GLU A 61 13.85 8.75 11.79
CA GLU A 61 14.39 10.04 11.37
C GLU A 61 13.29 11.11 11.26
N ALA A 62 12.17 10.78 10.60
CA ALA A 62 11.03 11.68 10.48
C ALA A 62 10.45 12.09 11.85
N SER A 63 10.43 11.15 12.81
CA SER A 63 9.90 11.43 14.15
C SER A 63 10.71 12.44 14.97
N LYS A 64 12.00 12.67 14.62
CA LYS A 64 12.86 13.62 15.36
C LYS A 64 12.32 15.05 15.33
N GLU A 65 11.63 15.43 14.26
CA GLU A 65 10.99 16.75 14.11
C GLU A 65 9.63 16.84 14.83
N HIS A 66 9.11 15.71 15.32
CA HIS A 66 7.78 15.56 15.91
C HIS A 66 7.85 14.69 17.17
N SER A 67 8.77 15.00 18.09
CA SER A 67 9.15 14.16 19.23
C SER A 67 8.02 13.81 20.20
N ASN A 68 6.91 14.56 20.18
CA ASN A 68 5.71 14.30 20.98
C ASN A 68 4.68 13.40 20.28
N ILE A 69 4.91 13.00 19.02
CA ILE A 69 3.98 12.20 18.24
C ILE A 69 4.46 10.74 18.21
N PRO A 70 3.77 9.80 18.90
CA PRO A 70 4.10 8.40 18.82
C PRO A 70 3.86 7.87 17.40
N TYR A 71 4.68 6.89 16.99
CA TYR A 71 4.52 6.23 15.71
C TYR A 71 4.73 4.71 15.80
N ILE A 72 4.24 4.00 14.79
CA ILE A 72 4.45 2.55 14.62
C ILE A 72 4.67 2.24 13.14
N VAL A 73 5.55 1.27 12.86
CA VAL A 73 5.65 0.63 11.55
C VAL A 73 4.91 -0.71 11.61
N THR A 74 3.91 -0.91 10.77
CA THR A 74 3.09 -2.13 10.80
C THR A 74 3.76 -3.29 10.06
N ALA A 75 3.20 -4.49 10.20
CA ALA A 75 3.51 -5.60 9.30
C ALA A 75 3.16 -5.22 7.84
N PRO A 76 3.88 -5.78 6.84
CA PRO A 76 3.46 -5.72 5.45
C PRO A 76 2.21 -6.59 5.24
N LEU A 77 1.63 -6.58 4.04
CA LEU A 77 0.46 -7.40 3.70
C LEU A 77 0.75 -8.89 3.94
N GLY A 78 1.91 -9.38 3.49
CA GLY A 78 2.31 -10.76 3.72
C GLY A 78 1.30 -11.79 3.18
N LEU A 79 1.29 -12.95 3.80
CA LEU A 79 0.34 -14.04 3.54
C LEU A 79 -0.96 -13.86 4.34
N HIS A 80 -1.56 -12.67 4.27
CA HIS A 80 -2.84 -12.41 4.93
C HIS A 80 -3.98 -13.19 4.22
N GLU A 81 -4.93 -13.75 4.97
CA GLU A 81 -6.00 -14.60 4.41
C GLU A 81 -6.80 -13.91 3.30
N LEU A 82 -7.14 -12.63 3.48
CA LEU A 82 -7.79 -11.80 2.45
C LEU A 82 -7.01 -11.69 1.12
N MET A 83 -5.72 -12.01 1.08
CA MET A 83 -4.98 -12.09 -0.18
C MET A 83 -5.54 -13.20 -1.07
N VAL A 84 -6.03 -14.30 -0.49
CA VAL A 84 -6.69 -15.38 -1.22
C VAL A 84 -7.93 -14.87 -1.93
N ASP A 85 -8.74 -14.04 -1.27
CA ASP A 85 -9.94 -13.45 -1.85
C ASP A 85 -9.60 -12.53 -3.03
N ILE A 86 -8.60 -11.66 -2.87
CA ILE A 86 -8.16 -10.75 -3.94
C ILE A 86 -7.62 -11.53 -5.16
N MET A 87 -6.82 -12.57 -4.91
CA MET A 87 -6.30 -13.43 -5.98
C MET A 87 -7.43 -14.15 -6.70
N ASN A 88 -8.35 -14.76 -5.96
CA ASN A 88 -9.48 -15.50 -6.52
C ASN A 88 -10.43 -14.58 -7.30
N ASP A 89 -10.70 -13.37 -6.80
CA ASP A 89 -11.48 -12.35 -7.51
C ASP A 89 -10.83 -12.00 -8.85
N ARG A 90 -9.52 -11.75 -8.87
CA ARG A 90 -8.78 -11.45 -10.10
C ARG A 90 -8.81 -12.63 -11.08
N ILE A 91 -8.61 -13.85 -10.60
CA ILE A 91 -8.67 -15.07 -11.42
C ILE A 91 -10.05 -15.23 -12.05
N LYS A 92 -11.11 -15.16 -11.24
CA LYS A 92 -12.50 -15.27 -11.71
C LYS A 92 -12.84 -14.21 -12.74
N TYR A 93 -12.41 -12.97 -12.50
CA TYR A 93 -12.65 -11.89 -13.46
C TYR A 93 -11.94 -12.17 -14.79
N CYS A 94 -10.66 -12.54 -14.77
CA CYS A 94 -9.92 -12.85 -15.99
C CYS A 94 -10.52 -14.07 -16.73
N LEU A 95 -10.99 -15.10 -16.02
CA LEU A 95 -11.66 -16.24 -16.62
C LEU A 95 -12.98 -15.86 -17.32
N ARG A 96 -13.77 -14.97 -16.70
CA ARG A 96 -14.98 -14.42 -17.33
C ARG A 96 -14.65 -13.56 -18.56
N HIS A 97 -13.55 -12.82 -18.53
CA HIS A 97 -13.11 -12.05 -19.68
C HIS A 97 -12.76 -12.95 -20.87
N VAL A 98 -11.94 -13.99 -20.66
CA VAL A 98 -11.57 -14.91 -21.75
C VAL A 98 -12.74 -15.76 -22.25
N ALA A 99 -13.80 -15.91 -21.44
CA ALA A 99 -15.07 -16.52 -21.85
C ALA A 99 -15.97 -15.56 -22.67
N GLY A 100 -15.65 -14.27 -22.72
CA GLY A 100 -16.43 -13.25 -23.42
C GLY A 100 -17.57 -12.63 -22.59
N ASP A 101 -17.63 -12.89 -21.28
CA ASP A 101 -18.72 -12.42 -20.41
C ASP A 101 -18.57 -10.98 -19.96
N VAL A 102 -17.33 -10.47 -19.92
CA VAL A 102 -16.98 -9.13 -19.42
C VAL A 102 -15.81 -8.55 -20.21
N ASP A 103 -15.71 -7.22 -20.20
CA ASP A 103 -14.55 -6.50 -20.72
C ASP A 103 -13.27 -6.78 -19.92
N GLU A 104 -12.11 -6.44 -20.49
CA GLU A 104 -10.81 -6.63 -19.85
C GLU A 104 -10.73 -5.86 -18.52
N CYS A 105 -10.14 -6.48 -17.49
CA CYS A 105 -10.01 -5.79 -16.20
C CYS A 105 -9.02 -4.62 -16.30
N THR A 106 -9.17 -3.60 -15.44
CA THR A 106 -8.35 -2.39 -15.46
C THR A 106 -6.83 -2.62 -15.36
N VAL A 107 -6.41 -3.74 -14.76
CA VAL A 107 -4.99 -4.11 -14.63
C VAL A 107 -4.45 -4.70 -15.93
N CYS A 108 -5.28 -5.43 -16.67
CA CYS A 108 -4.87 -6.04 -17.93
C CYS A 108 -5.11 -5.11 -19.12
N ALA A 109 -6.02 -4.13 -19.00
CA ALA A 109 -6.40 -3.19 -20.04
C ALA A 109 -5.18 -2.68 -20.85
N GLY A 110 -5.15 -3.04 -22.14
CA GLY A 110 -4.11 -2.59 -23.09
C GLY A 110 -2.78 -3.35 -23.00
N THR A 111 -2.66 -4.36 -22.14
CA THR A 111 -1.46 -5.20 -22.05
C THR A 111 -1.48 -6.39 -23.02
N GLY A 112 -2.68 -6.78 -23.48
CA GLY A 112 -2.88 -8.00 -24.28
C GLY A 112 -2.54 -9.30 -23.53
N LYS A 113 -2.44 -9.24 -22.19
CA LYS A 113 -2.04 -10.37 -21.35
C LYS A 113 -3.21 -11.17 -20.78
N CYS A 114 -4.43 -10.63 -20.76
CA CYS A 114 -5.63 -11.33 -20.29
C CYS A 114 -6.16 -12.29 -21.38
N ARG A 115 -5.43 -13.38 -21.61
CA ARG A 115 -5.77 -14.36 -22.65
C ARG A 115 -5.34 -15.76 -22.23
N LEU A 116 -5.91 -16.76 -22.90
CA LEU A 116 -5.40 -18.12 -22.85
C LEU A 116 -4.12 -18.23 -23.68
N TYR A 117 -3.15 -18.96 -23.16
CA TYR A 117 -1.92 -19.33 -23.86
C TYR A 117 -2.01 -20.83 -24.15
N SER A 118 -1.69 -21.23 -25.38
CA SER A 118 -1.60 -22.62 -25.84
C SER A 118 -0.19 -22.96 -26.25
#